data_AF-A0A2S2QS67-F1
#
_entry.id   AF-A0A2S2QS67-F1
#
_cell.length_a   1.000
_cell.length_b   1.000
_cell.length_c   1.000
_cell.angle_alpha   90.00
_cell.angle_beta   90.00
_cell.angle_gamma   90.00
#
_symmetry.space_group_name_H-M   'P 1'
#
loop_
_entity.id
_entity.type
_entity.pdbx_description
1 polymer ?
#
loop_
_entity_poly.entity_id
_entity_poly.type
_entity_poly.pdbx_seq_one_letter_code
_entity_poly.pdbx_strand_id
1 'polypeptide(L)'
;EELREIKTKQINQKITRHELMKELDTPSVPKMEMALNDESPIEENLNRLTMHDEEARTVDEALNMLNPSQKFLDKHPEKRLKAAYTAFEAENLPRLRSENPSMRLSQVKQLMNKEWMKSPNNPINQRYIN
;
A
#
# COMPACT_ATOMS: atom_id res chain seq x y z
N GLU A 1 2.85 41.37 17.30
CA GLU A 1 3.90 42.20 16.70
C GLU A 1 4.68 41.29 15.76
N GLU A 2 4.56 41.29 14.43
CA GLU A 2 3.84 42.11 13.45
C GLU A 2 3.47 41.18 12.27
N LEU A 3 2.23 41.26 11.79
CA LEU A 3 1.86 40.65 10.50
C LEU A 3 2.37 41.59 9.40
N ARG A 4 3.33 41.13 8.59
CA ARG A 4 3.86 41.91 7.47
C ARG A 4 2.80 42.04 6.37
N GLU A 5 2.32 43.25 6.20
CA GLU A 5 1.30 43.66 5.26
C GLU A 5 1.85 43.58 3.81
N ILE A 6 1.28 42.68 2.99
CA ILE A 6 1.67 42.55 1.59
C ILE A 6 1.00 43.67 0.80
N LYS A 7 1.75 44.72 0.49
CA LYS A 7 1.29 45.83 -0.36
C LYS A 7 1.17 45.35 -1.82
N THR A 8 -0.04 45.04 -2.26
CA THR A 8 -0.32 44.79 -3.68
C THR A 8 -0.36 46.12 -4.43
N LYS A 9 0.65 46.37 -5.28
CA LYS A 9 0.70 47.57 -6.12
C LYS A 9 -0.27 47.37 -7.28
N GLN A 10 -1.39 48.10 -7.30
CA GLN A 10 -2.30 48.09 -8.44
C GLN A 10 -1.59 48.66 -9.67
N ILE A 11 -1.40 47.83 -10.70
CA ILE A 11 -0.84 48.25 -11.98
C ILE A 11 -2.00 48.75 -12.84
N ASN A 12 -2.38 50.01 -12.64
CA ASN A 12 -3.44 50.69 -13.41
C ASN A 12 -2.84 51.49 -14.58
N GLN A 13 -2.08 50.84 -15.46
CA GLN A 13 -1.66 51.43 -16.73
C GLN A 13 -1.93 50.44 -17.85
N LYS A 14 -2.92 50.76 -18.70
CA LYS A 14 -3.20 49.99 -19.92
C LYS A 14 -2.10 50.29 -20.93
N ILE A 15 -1.07 49.45 -20.94
CA ILE A 15 -0.03 49.49 -21.96
C ILE A 15 -0.68 49.10 -23.29
N THR A 16 -0.59 49.99 -24.28
CA THR A 16 -1.18 49.78 -25.59
C THR A 16 -0.24 48.89 -26.42
N ARG A 17 -0.78 47.95 -27.20
CA ARG A 17 -0.01 46.97 -28.01
C ARG A 17 1.13 47.60 -28.85
N HIS A 18 0.96 48.85 -29.29
CA HIS A 18 1.99 49.58 -30.03
C HIS A 18 3.26 49.88 -29.20
N GLU A 19 3.13 50.14 -27.90
CA GLU A 19 4.28 50.42 -27.03
C GLU A 19 5.10 49.16 -26.79
N LEU A 20 4.43 48.01 -26.64
CA LEU A 20 5.08 46.69 -26.52
C LEU A 20 5.86 46.29 -27.78
N MET A 21 5.33 46.59 -28.98
CA MET A 21 6.08 46.30 -30.21
C MET A 21 7.30 47.20 -30.36
N LYS A 22 7.24 48.45 -29.87
CA LYS A 22 8.34 49.40 -29.96
C LYS A 22 9.51 49.03 -29.04
N GLU A 23 9.25 48.44 -27.88
CA GLU A 23 10.32 47.92 -27.01
C GLU A 23 11.04 46.70 -27.63
N LEU A 24 10.31 45.84 -28.36
CA LEU A 24 10.88 44.68 -29.05
C LEU A 24 11.77 45.05 -30.27
N ASP A 25 11.59 46.24 -30.84
CA ASP A 25 12.36 46.74 -32.00
C ASP A 25 13.62 47.54 -31.60
N THR A 26 13.91 47.68 -30.30
CA THR A 26 15.19 48.27 -29.88
C THR A 26 16.32 47.23 -30.02
N PRO A 27 17.36 47.47 -30.83
CA PRO A 27 18.46 46.53 -30.99
C PRO A 27 19.40 46.68 -29.79
N SER A 28 19.04 46.08 -28.67
CA SER A 28 19.85 46.08 -27.44
C SER A 28 19.97 44.69 -26.84
N VAL A 29 20.50 43.73 -27.61
CA VAL A 29 21.48 42.77 -27.10
C VAL A 29 22.36 42.34 -28.27
N PRO A 30 23.70 42.39 -28.19
CA PRO A 30 24.54 41.69 -29.16
C PRO A 30 24.15 40.21 -29.14
N LYS A 31 23.88 39.65 -30.31
CA LYS A 31 23.61 38.22 -30.49
C LYS A 31 24.88 37.47 -30.08
N MET A 32 24.96 37.08 -28.82
CA MET A 32 25.99 36.18 -28.34
C MET A 32 25.73 34.85 -29.02
N GLU A 33 26.59 34.49 -29.96
CA GLU A 33 26.65 33.13 -30.48
C GLU A 33 26.92 32.22 -29.28
N MET A 34 25.88 31.51 -28.83
CA MET A 34 26.02 30.48 -27.82
C MET A 34 26.85 29.36 -28.44
N ALA A 35 28.16 29.39 -28.17
CA ALA A 35 28.99 28.22 -28.32
C ALA A 35 28.34 27.08 -27.53
N LEU A 36 28.00 25.98 -28.22
CA LEU A 36 27.34 24.78 -27.70
C LEU A 36 28.28 24.01 -26.75
N ASN A 37 28.73 24.63 -25.65
CA ASN A 37 29.53 24.01 -24.61
C ASN A 37 29.07 24.52 -23.25
N ASP A 38 27.81 24.26 -22.90
CA ASP A 38 27.31 24.40 -21.54
C ASP A 38 27.43 23.05 -20.81
N GLU A 39 28.63 22.76 -20.30
CA GLU A 39 28.89 21.69 -19.30
C GLU A 39 28.38 22.09 -17.91
N SER A 40 27.26 22.82 -17.83
CA SER A 40 26.54 23.01 -16.58
C SER A 40 25.58 21.83 -16.42
N PRO A 41 25.66 21.05 -15.32
CA PRO A 41 24.70 19.99 -15.06
C PRO A 41 23.29 20.57 -15.09
N ILE A 42 22.44 20.03 -15.97
CA ILE A 42 21.04 20.41 -16.05
C ILE A 42 20.40 20.05 -14.71
N GLU A 43 19.81 21.02 -14.02
CA GLU A 43 19.10 20.77 -12.78
C GLU A 43 17.94 19.81 -13.03
N GLU A 44 17.88 18.73 -12.25
CA GLU A 44 16.84 17.72 -12.42
C GLU A 44 15.47 18.30 -12.11
N ASN A 45 14.52 18.04 -13.00
CA ASN A 45 13.14 18.43 -12.78
C ASN A 45 12.52 17.55 -11.68
N LEU A 46 12.42 18.11 -10.47
CA LEU A 46 11.86 17.45 -9.29
C LEU A 46 10.41 16.95 -9.50
N ASN A 47 9.64 17.55 -10.41
CA ASN A 47 8.26 17.10 -10.69
C ASN A 47 8.21 15.81 -11.52
N ARG A 48 9.34 15.36 -12.10
CA ARG A 48 9.47 14.03 -12.73
C ARG A 48 9.89 12.96 -11.73
N LEU A 49 10.25 13.33 -10.51
CA LEU A 49 10.58 12.35 -9.47
C LEU A 49 9.30 11.66 -9.01
N THR A 50 8.99 10.53 -9.64
CA THR A 50 8.10 9.55 -9.04
C THR A 50 8.83 9.01 -7.81
N MET A 51 8.38 9.41 -6.62
CA MET A 51 8.80 8.77 -5.36
C MET A 51 8.13 7.39 -5.31
N HIS A 52 8.55 6.51 -6.22
CA HIS A 52 8.21 5.11 -6.20
C HIS A 52 9.07 4.50 -5.12
N ASP A 53 8.47 4.22 -3.98
CA ASP A 53 8.96 3.07 -3.23
C ASP A 53 7.85 2.06 -2.98
N GLU A 54 6.58 2.45 -2.84
CA GLU A 54 5.49 1.47 -2.67
C GLU A 54 4.19 2.00 -3.29
N GLU A 55 3.74 1.42 -4.40
CA GLU A 55 2.40 1.64 -4.96
C GLU A 55 1.52 0.46 -4.58
N ALA A 56 0.53 0.67 -3.72
CA ALA A 56 -0.45 -0.36 -3.45
C ALA A 56 -1.36 -0.62 -4.65
N ARG A 57 -1.29 -1.83 -5.21
CA ARG A 57 -2.18 -2.27 -6.29
C ARG A 57 -3.44 -2.95 -5.78
N THR A 58 -3.45 -3.35 -4.50
CA THR A 58 -4.58 -4.01 -3.85
C THR A 58 -5.00 -3.25 -2.59
N VAL A 59 -6.29 -3.33 -2.23
CA VAL A 59 -6.83 -2.72 -1.00
C VAL A 59 -6.06 -3.17 0.25
N ASP A 60 -5.68 -4.45 0.32
CA ASP A 60 -4.90 -4.98 1.44
C ASP A 60 -3.48 -4.40 1.51
N GLU A 61 -2.86 -4.15 0.37
CA GLU A 61 -1.53 -3.55 0.26
C GLU A 61 -1.57 -2.09 0.72
N ALA A 62 -2.62 -1.35 0.33
CA ALA A 62 -2.83 0.04 0.73
C ALA A 62 -3.03 0.17 2.25
N LEU A 63 -3.84 -0.73 2.83
CA LEU A 63 -4.06 -0.77 4.28
C LEU A 63 -2.76 -1.13 5.04
N ASN A 64 -1.92 -1.99 4.47
CA ASN A 64 -0.67 -2.42 5.08
C ASN A 64 0.40 -1.31 5.09
N MET A 65 0.44 -0.50 4.03
CA MET A 65 1.31 0.67 3.95
C MET A 65 0.87 1.77 4.92
N LEU A 66 -0.45 2.02 5.06
CA LEU A 66 -0.98 3.06 5.93
C LEU A 66 -0.90 2.71 7.42
N ASN A 67 -0.94 1.42 7.76
CA ASN A 67 -0.91 0.97 9.16
C ASN A 67 0.02 -0.24 9.38
N PRO A 68 1.34 -0.02 9.49
CA PRO A 68 2.31 -1.11 9.70
C PRO A 68 2.12 -1.86 11.03
N SER A 69 1.41 -1.28 12.00
CA SER A 69 1.12 -1.93 13.29
C SER A 69 0.05 -3.03 13.18
N GLN A 70 -0.80 -2.99 12.15
CA GLN A 70 -1.88 -3.98 11.92
C GLN A 70 -1.39 -5.27 11.25
N LYS A 71 -0.10 -5.36 10.88
CA LYS A 71 0.51 -6.59 10.31
C LYS A 71 0.33 -7.83 11.19
N PHE A 72 0.06 -7.64 12.48
CA PHE A 72 -0.08 -8.73 13.45
C PHE A 72 -1.52 -9.18 13.71
N LEU A 73 -2.53 -8.50 13.18
CA LEU A 73 -3.90 -8.98 13.26
C LEU A 73 -4.13 -9.97 12.12
N ASP A 74 -4.01 -11.26 12.47
CA ASP A 74 -4.35 -12.37 11.60
C ASP A 74 -5.75 -12.21 11.02
N LYS A 75 -5.77 -11.78 9.76
CA LYS A 75 -6.98 -11.45 9.00
C LYS A 75 -7.85 -12.68 8.69
N HIS A 76 -7.36 -13.91 8.93
CA HIS A 76 -8.02 -15.12 8.42
C HIS A 76 -8.19 -16.21 9.48
N PRO A 77 -9.01 -15.98 10.51
CA PRO A 77 -9.40 -17.02 11.46
C PRO A 77 -10.02 -18.23 10.75
N GLU A 78 -10.76 -18.01 9.66
CA GLU A 78 -11.34 -19.08 8.83
C GLU A 78 -10.27 -19.92 8.12
N LYS A 79 -9.19 -19.30 7.60
CA LYS A 79 -8.11 -20.04 6.92
C LYS A 79 -7.29 -20.84 7.92
N ARG A 80 -7.04 -20.31 9.13
CA ARG A 80 -6.41 -21.08 10.21
C ARG A 80 -7.24 -22.30 10.60
N LEU A 81 -8.55 -22.12 10.74
CA LEU A 81 -9.46 -23.22 11.08
C LEU A 81 -9.39 -24.34 10.03
N LYS A 82 -9.46 -23.96 8.74
CA LYS A 82 -9.37 -24.92 7.63
C LYS A 82 -8.02 -25.64 7.59
N ALA A 83 -6.92 -24.90 7.67
CA ALA A 83 -5.58 -25.47 7.66
C ALA A 83 -5.33 -26.41 8.84
N ALA A 84 -5.70 -26.00 10.05
CA ALA A 84 -5.54 -26.79 11.26
C ALA A 84 -6.46 -28.03 11.25
N TYR A 85 -7.69 -27.91 10.73
CA TYR A 85 -8.59 -29.05 10.57
C TYR A 85 -8.05 -30.07 9.55
N THR A 86 -7.48 -29.62 8.43
CA THR A 86 -6.88 -30.53 7.43
C THR A 86 -5.66 -31.27 8.00
N ALA A 87 -4.81 -30.58 8.76
CA ALA A 87 -3.69 -31.22 9.45
C ALA A 87 -4.18 -32.28 10.47
N PHE A 88 -5.21 -31.94 11.25
CA PHE A 88 -5.81 -32.86 12.21
C PHE A 88 -6.47 -34.06 11.54
N GLU A 89 -7.19 -33.86 10.43
CA GLU A 89 -7.84 -34.93 9.66
C GLU A 89 -6.80 -35.93 9.13
N ALA A 90 -5.68 -35.44 8.57
CA ALA A 90 -4.63 -36.30 8.03
C ALA A 90 -4.04 -37.26 9.07
N GLU A 91 -3.86 -36.81 10.31
CA GLU A 91 -3.29 -37.62 11.41
C GLU A 91 -4.32 -38.53 12.07
N ASN A 92 -5.54 -38.02 12.31
CA ASN A 92 -6.53 -38.71 13.15
C ASN A 92 -7.44 -39.66 12.35
N LEU A 93 -7.70 -39.37 11.09
CA LEU A 93 -8.57 -40.21 10.25
C LEU A 93 -8.09 -41.68 10.15
N PRO A 94 -6.80 -41.99 9.86
CA PRO A 94 -6.33 -43.37 9.82
C PRO A 94 -6.40 -44.06 11.19
N ARG A 95 -6.09 -43.32 12.27
CA ARG A 95 -6.17 -43.84 13.64
C ARG A 95 -7.60 -44.25 13.99
N LEU A 96 -8.58 -43.36 13.82
CA LEU A 96 -9.98 -43.64 14.13
C LEU A 96 -10.57 -44.75 13.25
N ARG A 97 -10.12 -44.87 11.99
CA ARG A 97 -10.52 -45.95 11.08
C ARG A 97 -10.01 -47.31 11.54
N SER A 98 -8.79 -47.36 12.08
CA SER A 98 -8.18 -48.57 12.62
C SER A 98 -8.79 -49.00 13.96
N GLU A 99 -9.14 -48.04 14.82
CA GLU A 99 -9.80 -48.30 16.11
C GLU A 99 -11.27 -48.73 15.91
N ASN A 100 -11.94 -48.22 14.87
CA ASN A 100 -13.35 -48.49 14.60
C ASN A 100 -13.60 -49.01 13.17
N PRO A 101 -13.12 -50.23 12.83
CA PRO A 101 -13.24 -50.77 11.48
C PRO A 101 -14.68 -51.09 11.06
N SER A 102 -15.59 -51.32 12.01
CA SER A 102 -17.01 -51.61 11.75
C SER A 102 -17.85 -50.37 11.41
N MET A 103 -17.35 -49.17 11.74
CA MET A 103 -18.11 -47.93 11.57
C MET A 103 -18.05 -47.42 10.12
N ARG A 104 -19.17 -46.86 9.66
CA ARG A 104 -19.22 -46.18 8.36
C ARG A 104 -18.38 -44.90 8.43
N LEU A 105 -17.75 -44.52 7.32
CA LEU A 105 -16.91 -43.32 7.22
C LEU A 105 -17.61 -42.04 7.74
N SER A 106 -18.92 -41.90 7.49
CA SER A 106 -19.71 -40.78 8.01
C SER A 106 -19.71 -40.72 9.55
N GLN A 107 -19.85 -41.86 10.21
CA GLN A 107 -19.84 -41.95 11.67
C GLN A 107 -18.44 -41.68 12.22
N VAL A 108 -17.40 -42.18 11.55
CA VAL A 108 -15.99 -41.89 11.89
C VAL A 108 -15.70 -40.38 11.79
N LYS A 109 -16.17 -39.72 10.73
CA LYS A 109 -16.05 -38.25 10.59
C LYS A 109 -16.83 -37.49 11.66
N GLN A 110 -18.00 -37.98 12.08
CA GLN A 110 -18.73 -37.40 13.21
C GLN A 110 -17.95 -37.51 14.53
N LEU A 111 -17.30 -38.64 14.77
CA LEU A 111 -16.44 -38.83 15.94
C LEU A 111 -15.23 -37.89 15.89
N MET A 112 -14.58 -37.81 14.73
CA MET A 112 -13.46 -36.91 14.47
C MET A 112 -13.83 -35.43 14.70
N ASN A 113 -15.01 -35.01 14.26
CA ASN A 113 -15.50 -33.64 14.52
C ASN A 113 -15.70 -33.37 16.01
N LYS A 114 -16.15 -34.35 16.79
CA LYS A 114 -16.28 -34.20 18.25
C LYS A 114 -14.92 -34.07 18.92
N GLU A 115 -13.93 -34.86 18.50
CA GLU A 115 -12.55 -34.74 18.96
C GLU A 115 -11.95 -33.38 18.56
N TRP A 116 -12.19 -32.93 17.33
CA TRP A 116 -11.74 -31.64 16.82
C TRP A 116 -12.30 -30.45 17.62
N MET A 117 -13.58 -30.47 17.97
CA MET A 117 -14.19 -29.42 18.80
C MET A 117 -13.55 -29.32 20.19
N LYS A 118 -13.01 -30.42 20.73
CA LYS A 118 -12.32 -30.46 22.03
C LYS A 118 -10.81 -30.26 21.93
N SER A 119 -10.24 -30.42 20.73
CA SER A 119 -8.80 -30.40 20.51
C SER A 119 -8.21 -29.01 20.82
N PRO A 120 -7.03 -28.94 21.46
CA PRO A 120 -6.29 -27.68 21.67
C PRO A 120 -5.75 -27.09 20.36
N ASN A 121 -5.66 -27.89 19.29
CA ASN A 121 -5.22 -27.45 17.97
C ASN A 121 -6.31 -26.67 17.22
N ASN A 122 -7.54 -26.62 17.74
CA ASN A 122 -8.61 -25.83 17.16
C ASN A 122 -8.42 -24.34 17.49
N PRO A 123 -8.20 -23.47 16.49
CA PRO A 123 -8.00 -22.03 16.72
C PRO A 123 -9.20 -21.34 17.39
N ILE A 124 -10.40 -21.95 17.35
CA ILE A 124 -11.59 -21.46 18.07
C ILE A 124 -11.42 -21.59 19.59
N ASN A 125 -10.72 -22.64 20.04
CA ASN A 125 -10.44 -22.88 21.46
C ASN A 125 -9.25 -22.06 21.96
N GLN A 126 -8.43 -21.54 21.04
CA GLN A 126 -7.34 -20.61 21.32
C GLN A 126 -7.90 -19.20 21.55
N ARG A 127 -8.76 -19.05 22.56
CA ARG A 127 -9.22 -17.73 23.02
C ARG A 127 -8.10 -17.06 23.82
N TYR A 128 -7.52 -16.03 23.21
CA TYR A 128 -6.90 -14.85 23.83
C TYR A 128 -5.99 -15.12 25.04
N ILE A 129 -4.75 -15.51 24.79
CA ILE A 129 -3.67 -15.10 25.69
C ILE A 129 -3.41 -13.63 25.34
N ASN A 130 -3.83 -12.72 26.22
CA ASN A 130 -3.51 -11.29 26.14
C ASN A 130 -2.00 -11.07 26.23
#